data_AF-Q05RY2-F1
#
_entry.id   AF-Q05RY2-F1
#
_cell.length_a   1.000
_cell.length_b   1.000
_cell.length_c   1.000
_cell.angle_alpha   90.00
_cell.angle_beta   90.00
_cell.angle_gamma   90.00
#
_symmetry.space_group_name_H-M   'P 1'
#
loop_
_entity.id
_entity.type
_entity.pdbx_description
1 polymer ?
#
loop_
_entity_poly.entity_id
_entity_poly.type
_entity_poly.pdbx_seq_one_letter_code
_entity_poly.pdbx_strand_id
1 'polypeptide(L)' 'MLFSLAYAAVLACLLLQAFRMMRLSSASTASAKSDRTGLKTVHPELLDENGLVTTEELWSVRFSDNEGVVVPEA' A
#
# COMPACT_ATOMS: atom_id res chain seq x y z
N MET A 1 -38.13 -17.12 21.56
CA MET A 1 -36.90 -17.92 21.42
C MET A 1 -36.50 -18.13 19.97
N LEU A 2 -37.38 -18.67 19.09
CA LEU A 2 -37.07 -18.91 17.67
C LEU A 2 -36.69 -17.63 16.89
N PHE A 3 -37.40 -16.52 17.15
CA PHE A 3 -37.13 -15.22 16.53
C PHE A 3 -35.74 -14.66 16.90
N SER A 4 -35.36 -14.80 18.17
CA SER A 4 -34.03 -14.40 18.66
C SER A 4 -32.92 -15.24 18.04
N LEU A 5 -33.15 -16.55 17.87
CA LEU A 5 -32.19 -17.46 17.25
C LEU A 5 -32.04 -17.17 15.74
N ALA A 6 -33.14 -16.88 15.05
CA ALA A 6 -33.12 -16.49 13.64
C ALA A 6 -32.35 -15.17 13.44
N TYR A 7 -32.58 -14.17 14.30
CA TYR A 7 -31.85 -12.91 14.26
C TYR A 7 -30.35 -13.10 14.49
N ALA A 8 -29.97 -13.90 15.49
CA ALA A 8 -28.57 -14.23 15.76
C ALA A 8 -27.91 -14.96 14.59
N ALA A 9 -28.62 -15.88 13.92
CA ALA A 9 -28.12 -16.59 12.76
C ALA A 9 -27.89 -15.66 11.56
N VAL A 10 -28.83 -14.75 11.29
CA VAL A 10 -28.69 -13.74 10.23
C VAL A 10 -27.53 -12.80 10.53
N LEU A 11 -27.42 -12.30 11.76
CA LEU A 11 -26.32 -11.44 12.20
C LEU A 11 -24.96 -12.14 12.04
N ALA A 12 -24.84 -13.40 12.46
CA ALA A 12 -23.62 -14.18 12.29
C ALA A 12 -23.27 -14.41 10.81
N CYS A 13 -24.28 -14.68 9.96
CA CYS A 13 -24.07 -14.79 8.51
C CYS A 13 -23.53 -13.50 7.90
N LEU A 14 -24.11 -12.35 8.25
CA LEU A 14 -23.66 -11.04 7.74
C LEU A 14 -22.22 -10.74 8.18
N LEU A 15 -21.87 -11.03 9.43
CA LEU A 15 -20.51 -10.88 9.93
C LEU A 15 -19.53 -11.76 9.15
N LEU A 16 -19.83 -13.05 8.99
CA LEU A 16 -18.98 -13.97 8.22
C LEU A 16 -18.81 -13.53 6.76
N GLN A 17 -19.87 -13.02 6.11
CA GLN A 17 -19.79 -12.48 4.75
C GLN A 17 -18.86 -11.26 4.68
N ALA A 18 -19.02 -10.30 5.59
CA ALA A 18 -18.17 -9.11 5.65
C ALA A 18 -16.69 -9.49 5.86
N PHE A 19 -16.39 -10.35 6.82
CA PHE A 19 -15.02 -10.82 7.07
C PHE A 19 -14.43 -11.58 5.87
N ARG A 20 -15.22 -12.40 5.17
CA ARG A 20 -14.77 -13.10 3.95
C ARG A 20 -14.39 -12.12 2.84
N MET A 21 -15.19 -11.06 2.63
CA MET A 21 -14.90 -10.03 1.63
C MET A 21 -13.65 -9.21 1.98
N MET A 22 -13.47 -8.85 3.25
CA MET A 22 -12.28 -8.13 3.70
C MET A 22 -10.99 -8.96 3.52
N ARG A 23 -11.04 -10.27 3.82
CA ARG A 23 -9.90 -11.18 3.62
C ARG A 23 -9.50 -11.31 2.14
N LEU A 24 -10.47 -11.30 1.23
CA LEU A 24 -10.22 -11.33 -0.21
C LEU A 24 -9.54 -10.04 -0.70
N SER A 25 -9.98 -8.88 -0.20
CA SER A 25 -9.37 -7.58 -0.53
C SER A 25 -7.91 -7.50 -0.06
N SER A 26 -7.59 -7.95 1.15
CA SER A 26 -6.21 -7.94 1.66
C SER A 26 -5.27 -8.90 0.92
N ALA A 27 -5.78 -9.99 0.35
CA ALA A 27 -4.96 -10.89 -0.47
C ALA A 27 -4.64 -10.31 -1.85
N SER A 28 -5.53 -9.50 -2.42
CA SER A 28 -5.34 -8.86 -3.74
C SER A 28 -4.29 -7.74 -3.72
N THR A 29 -4.14 -7.01 -2.61
CA THR A 29 -3.13 -5.94 -2.50
C THR A 29 -1.71 -6.48 -2.35
N ALA A 30 -1.54 -7.72 -1.87
CA ALA A 30 -0.24 -8.40 -1.85
C ALA A 30 0.27 -8.77 -3.26
N SER A 31 -0.62 -8.80 -4.26
CA SER A 31 -0.26 -9.11 -5.66
C SER A 31 0.10 -7.87 -6.48
N ALA A 32 -0.05 -6.66 -5.92
CA ALA A 32 0.13 -5.39 -6.64
C ALA A 32 1.59 -4.99 -6.94
N LYS A 33 2.57 -5.87 -6.71
CA LYS A 33 3.96 -5.62 -7.15
C LYS A 33 4.70 -6.90 -7.51
N SER A 34 4.03 -7.79 -8.25
CA SER A 34 4.77 -8.76 -9.04
C SER A 34 5.46 -7.98 -10.15
N ASP A 35 6.73 -7.66 -9.92
CA ASP A 35 7.64 -7.21 -10.97
C ASP A 35 7.45 -8.12 -12.20
N ARG A 36 7.26 -7.48 -13.38
CA ARG A 36 6.93 -8.16 -14.63
C ARG A 36 8.09 -8.99 -15.16
N THR A 37 9.29 -8.83 -14.59
CA THR A 37 10.49 -9.58 -14.96
C THR A 37 10.75 -10.80 -14.07
N GLY A 38 10.09 -10.90 -12.90
CA GLY A 38 10.38 -11.91 -11.89
C GLY A 38 11.78 -11.78 -11.28
N LEU A 39 12.49 -10.69 -11.60
CA LEU A 39 13.86 -10.40 -11.20
C LEU A 39 13.77 -9.18 -10.29
N LYS A 40 14.16 -9.33 -9.04
CA LYS A 40 14.24 -8.21 -8.09
C LYS A 40 15.31 -7.22 -8.58
N THR A 41 14.94 -6.31 -9.49
CA THR A 41 15.83 -5.28 -10.02
C THR A 41 15.91 -4.15 -9.00
N VAL A 42 16.90 -4.22 -8.12
CA VAL A 42 17.31 -3.11 -7.26
C VAL A 42 18.38 -2.35 -8.03
N HIS A 43 18.26 -1.02 -8.10
CA HIS A 43 19.31 -0.18 -8.69
C HIS A 43 20.62 -0.41 -7.90
N PRO A 44 21.79 -0.54 -8.56
CA PRO A 44 23.04 -0.89 -7.88
C PRO A 44 23.47 0.15 -6.84
N GLU A 45 23.05 1.41 -7.01
CA GLU A 45 23.25 2.50 -6.03
C GLU A 45 22.45 2.35 -4.73
N LEU A 46 21.48 1.43 -4.70
CA LEU A 46 20.71 1.10 -3.50
C LEU A 46 21.27 -0.14 -2.77
N LEU A 47 22.43 -0.63 -3.22
CA LEU A 47 23.10 -1.78 -2.62
C LEU A 47 24.39 -1.34 -1.94
N ASP A 48 24.68 -1.91 -0.77
CA ASP A 48 25.95 -1.74 -0.08
C ASP A 48 27.07 -2.56 -0.76
N GLU A 49 28.31 -2.46 -0.26
CA GLU A 49 29.45 -3.23 -0.78
C GLU A 49 29.26 -4.76 -0.71
N ASN A 50 28.30 -5.23 0.08
CA ASN A 50 27.96 -6.63 0.27
C ASN A 50 26.78 -7.08 -0.63
N GLY A 51 26.22 -6.18 -1.44
CA GLY A 51 25.07 -6.45 -2.31
C GLY A 51 23.73 -6.53 -1.57
N LEU A 52 23.65 -6.02 -0.34
CA LEU A 52 22.42 -5.89 0.44
C LEU A 52 21.81 -4.50 0.28
N VAL A 53 20.52 -4.34 0.59
CA VAL A 53 19.87 -3.02 0.52
C VAL A 53 20.58 -2.05 1.47
N THR A 54 21.07 -0.95 0.92
CA THR A 54 21.79 0.07 1.68
C THR A 54 20.90 0.67 2.77
N THR A 55 21.47 0.88 3.95
CA THR A 55 20.82 1.52 5.10
C THR A 55 21.23 2.97 5.27
N GLU A 56 22.01 3.51 4.32
CA GLU A 56 22.47 4.89 4.35
C GLU A 56 21.34 5.90 4.10
N GLU A 57 21.51 7.11 4.64
CA GLU A 57 20.56 8.20 4.45
C GLU A 57 20.62 8.70 3.00
N LEU A 58 19.69 8.24 2.17
CA LEU A 58 19.55 8.69 0.79
C LEU A 58 19.03 10.13 0.75
N TRP A 59 19.78 11.02 0.12
CA TRP A 59 19.35 12.40 -0.10
C TRP A 59 18.19 12.42 -1.10
N SER A 60 17.03 12.92 -0.67
CA SER A 60 15.88 13.13 -1.55
C SER A 60 15.62 14.62 -1.71
N VAL A 61 15.60 15.09 -2.96
CA VAL A 61 15.18 16.45 -3.28
C VAL A 61 13.67 16.43 -3.47
N ARG A 62 12.93 17.12 -2.61
CA ARG A 62 11.51 17.39 -2.80
C ARG A 62 11.35 18.73 -3.49
N PHE A 63 10.97 18.70 -4.76
CA PHE A 63 10.50 19.90 -5.43
C PHE A 63 9.13 20.24 -4.85
N SER A 64 8.99 21.45 -4.31
CA SER A 64 7.69 22.00 -3.92
C SER A 64 7.20 22.87 -5.08
N ASP A 65 5.98 22.63 -5.55
CA ASP A 65 5.31 23.44 -6.59
C ASP A 65 4.89 24.81 -6.04
N ASN A 66 5.85 25.62 -5.59
CA ASN A 66 5.61 27.02 -5.26
C ASN A 66 6.49 27.90 -6.14
N GLU A 67 6.30 27.72 -7.44
CA GLU A 67 6.69 28.67 -8.47
C GLU A 67 6.06 30.05 -8.20
N GLY A 68 6.90 31.07 -8.30
CA GLY A 68 6.61 32.41 -7.83
C GLY A 68 5.49 33.12 -8.59
N VAL A 69 4.66 33.84 -7.83
CA VAL A 69 4.00 35.04 -8.35
C VAL A 69 5.08 36.13 -8.44
N VAL A 70 5.71 36.25 -9.60
CA VAL A 70 6.55 37.41 -9.94
C VAL A 70 5.62 38.56 -10.31
N VAL A 71 5.47 39.54 -9.41
CA VAL A 71 4.71 40.77 -9.68
C VAL A 71 5.67 41.77 -10.34
N PRO A 72 5.40 42.28 -11.56
CA PRO A 72 6.23 43.31 -12.15
C PRO A 72 6.03 44.64 -11.43
N GLU A 73 7.14 45.25 -11.00
CA GLU A 73 7.21 46.62 -10.47
C GLU A 73 6.86 47.62 -11.58
N ALA A 74 5.99 48.58 -11.27
CA ALA A 74 5.52 49.64 -12.16
C ALA A 74 5.82 51.02 -11.57
#